data_AF-A0A7J9YFK9-F1
#
_entry.id   AF-A0A7J9YFK9-F1
#
_cell.length_a   1.000
_cell.length_b   1.000
_cell.length_c   1.000
_cell.angle_alpha   90.00
_cell.angle_beta   90.00
_cell.angle_gamma   90.00
#
_symmetry.space_group_name_H-M   'P 1'
#
loop_
_entity.id
_entity.type
_entity.pdbx_description
1 polymer ?
#
loop_
_entity_poly.entity_id
_entity_poly.type
_entity_poly.pdbx_seq_one_letter_code
_entity_poly.pdbx_strand_id
1 'polypeptide(L)'
;MTEYFDVGVFAAAAITLLVITDPPGTPLLAGPGAIAATIVFVREAEGKIGAYLALAAAILLVHIVLFLCLRFAGALIKLIKESGITLLAKVAGLLLAAIAVQLVAESVRGFIAGG
;
A
#
# COMPACT_ATOMS: atom_id res chain seq x y z
N MET A 1 -24.34 13.80 -32.33
CA MET A 1 -22.91 13.69 -31.97
C MET A 1 -22.80 13.79 -30.44
N THR A 2 -23.48 12.89 -29.73
CA THR A 2 -23.75 12.99 -28.28
C THR A 2 -23.73 11.59 -27.68
N GLU A 3 -22.56 10.97 -27.59
CA GLU A 3 -22.40 9.69 -26.87
C GLU A 3 -20.96 9.36 -26.46
N TYR A 4 -20.18 10.36 -26.01
CA TYR A 4 -18.82 10.14 -25.48
C TYR A 4 -18.57 10.85 -24.13
N PHE A 5 -19.63 11.04 -23.35
CA PHE A 5 -19.51 11.39 -21.93
C PHE A 5 -19.89 10.15 -21.12
N ASP A 6 -18.95 9.21 -21.01
CA ASP A 6 -19.15 8.01 -20.22
C ASP A 6 -19.07 8.40 -18.74
N VAL A 7 -20.24 8.59 -18.14
CA VAL A 7 -20.40 8.95 -16.73
C VAL A 7 -19.75 7.89 -15.82
N GLY A 8 -19.64 6.63 -16.27
CA GLY A 8 -18.96 5.55 -15.55
C GLY A 8 -17.44 5.73 -15.52
N VAL A 9 -16.83 6.09 -16.65
CA VAL A 9 -15.39 6.40 -16.73
C VAL A 9 -15.07 7.66 -15.94
N PHE A 10 -15.92 8.68 -16.01
CA PHE A 10 -15.74 9.91 -15.23
C PHE A 10 -15.87 9.65 -13.73
N ALA A 11 -16.86 8.86 -13.30
CA ALA A 11 -17.01 8.45 -11.91
C ALA A 11 -15.82 7.62 -11.42
N ALA A 12 -15.34 6.65 -12.20
CA ALA A 12 -14.17 5.85 -11.86
C ALA A 12 -12.89 6.71 -11.75
N ALA A 13 -12.70 7.66 -12.67
CA ALA A 13 -11.58 8.60 -12.64
C ALA A 13 -11.68 9.56 -11.44
N ALA A 14 -12.88 10.07 -11.13
CA ALA A 14 -13.12 10.95 -10.00
C ALA A 14 -12.93 10.22 -8.65
N ILE A 15 -13.41 8.99 -8.52
CA ILE A 15 -13.17 8.14 -7.35
C ILE A 15 -11.66 7.88 -7.17
N THR A 16 -10.96 7.58 -8.27
CA THR A 16 -9.50 7.36 -8.25
C THR A 16 -8.76 8.63 -7.83
N LEU A 17 -9.10 9.80 -8.39
CA LEU A 17 -8.53 11.09 -8.01
C LEU A 17 -8.79 11.41 -6.54
N LEU A 18 -10.03 11.22 -6.07
CA LEU A 18 -10.46 11.53 -4.71
C LEU A 18 -9.73 10.67 -3.68
N VAL A 19 -9.53 9.38 -3.97
CA VAL A 19 -8.71 8.49 -3.14
C VAL A 19 -7.26 8.94 -3.11
N ILE A 20 -6.65 9.38 -4.22
CA ILE A 20 -5.22 9.74 -4.26
C ILE A 20 -4.95 11.06 -3.53
N THR A 21 -5.88 12.02 -3.56
CA THR A 21 -5.69 13.37 -2.97
C THR A 21 -6.05 13.46 -1.49
N ASP A 22 -6.93 12.59 -0.98
CA ASP A 22 -7.33 12.65 0.42
C ASP A 22 -6.22 12.07 1.33
N PRO A 23 -6.00 12.58 2.56
CA PRO A 23 -4.98 12.10 3.49
C PRO A 23 -4.89 10.56 3.70
N PRO A 24 -5.95 9.73 3.56
CA PRO A 24 -5.82 8.28 3.65
C PRO A 24 -5.26 7.59 2.39
N GLY A 25 -5.29 8.23 1.22
CA GLY A 25 -4.82 7.65 -0.04
C GLY A 25 -3.32 7.38 -0.07
N THR A 26 -2.54 8.37 0.35
CA THR A 26 -1.08 8.31 0.42
C THR A 26 -0.57 7.24 1.39
N PRO A 27 -1.12 7.10 2.62
CA PRO A 27 -0.89 5.96 3.50
C PRO A 27 -1.24 4.61 2.87
N LEU A 28 -2.37 4.53 2.15
CA LEU A 28 -2.77 3.28 1.52
C LEU A 28 -1.79 2.85 0.41
N LEU A 29 -1.24 3.82 -0.33
CA LEU A 29 -0.17 3.58 -1.32
C LEU A 29 1.14 3.11 -0.69
N ALA A 30 1.49 3.59 0.51
CA ALA A 30 2.63 3.07 1.28
C ALA A 30 2.36 1.66 1.80
N GLY A 31 1.09 1.35 2.08
CA GLY A 31 0.61 0.07 2.58
C GLY A 31 0.53 0.05 4.13
N PRO A 32 -0.58 -0.44 4.72
CA PRO A 32 -0.79 -0.43 6.17
C PRO A 32 0.28 -1.23 6.93
N GLY A 33 0.82 -2.30 6.32
CA GLY A 33 1.92 -3.08 6.89
C GLY A 33 3.26 -2.33 6.94
N ALA A 34 3.56 -1.52 5.91
CA ALA A 34 4.77 -0.71 5.89
C ALA A 34 4.73 0.41 6.95
N ILE A 35 3.54 0.99 7.16
CA ILE A 35 3.32 2.00 8.20
C ILE A 35 3.52 1.38 9.59
N ALA A 36 2.85 0.24 9.88
CA ALA A 36 2.98 -0.44 11.16
C ALA A 36 4.44 -0.85 11.46
N ALA A 37 5.13 -1.42 10.47
CA ALA A 37 6.54 -1.80 10.61
C ALA A 37 7.43 -0.58 10.91
N THR A 38 7.24 0.52 10.19
CA THR A 38 8.00 1.75 10.43
C THR A 38 7.77 2.29 11.84
N ILE A 39 6.53 2.28 12.33
CA ILE A 39 6.21 2.70 13.71
C ILE A 39 6.95 1.82 14.72
N VAL A 40 6.93 0.50 14.56
CA VAL A 40 7.63 -0.42 15.47
C VAL A 40 9.14 -0.18 15.44
N PHE A 41 9.75 -0.11 14.25
CA PHE A 41 11.19 0.12 14.11
C PHE A 41 11.64 1.49 14.65
N VAL A 42 10.83 2.54 14.49
CA VAL A 42 11.11 3.85 15.08
C VAL A 42 11.06 3.77 16.62
N ARG A 43 10.12 3.03 17.19
CA ARG A 43 10.04 2.85 18.66
C ARG A 43 11.21 2.03 19.20
N GLU A 44 11.62 1.01 18.45
CA GLU A 44 12.74 0.13 18.81
C GLU A 44 14.12 0.78 18.61
N ALA A 45 14.20 1.86 17.83
CA ALA A 45 15.43 2.62 17.66
C ALA A 45 15.91 3.27 18.98
N GLU A 46 15.04 3.50 19.98
CA GLU A 46 15.39 3.96 21.34
C GLU A 46 16.42 5.12 21.40
N GLY A 47 16.40 6.05 20.44
CA GLY A 47 17.37 7.16 20.41
C GLY A 47 18.75 6.83 19.84
N LYS A 48 19.01 5.60 19.38
CA LYS A 48 20.29 5.18 18.79
C LYS A 48 20.41 5.70 17.36
N ILE A 49 21.34 6.63 17.14
CA ILE A 49 21.60 7.25 15.82
C ILE A 49 21.82 6.20 14.71
N GLY A 50 22.52 5.10 15.02
CA GLY A 50 22.77 4.03 14.05
C GLY A 50 21.49 3.32 13.57
N ALA A 51 20.50 3.15 14.44
CA ALA A 51 19.22 2.53 14.08
C ALA A 51 18.39 3.46 13.18
N TYR A 52 18.42 4.77 13.43
CA TYR A 52 17.77 5.75 12.56
C TYR A 52 18.42 5.82 11.18
N LEU A 53 19.75 5.75 11.09
CA LEU A 53 20.46 5.70 9.80
C LEU A 53 20.11 4.43 9.02
N ALA A 54 20.04 3.28 9.71
CA ALA A 54 19.62 2.02 9.09
C ALA A 54 18.17 2.09 8.57
N LEU A 55 17.25 2.68 9.35
CA LEU A 55 15.86 2.88 8.93
C LEU A 55 15.77 3.82 7.71
N ALA A 56 16.50 4.94 7.73
CA ALA A 56 16.54 5.87 6.59
C ALA A 56 17.09 5.20 5.32
N ALA A 57 18.15 4.40 5.45
CA ALA A 57 18.71 3.63 4.34
C ALA A 57 17.71 2.60 3.80
N ALA A 58 16.97 1.91 4.67
CA ALA A 58 15.92 0.97 4.27
C ALA A 58 14.79 1.67 3.50
N ILE A 59 14.32 2.82 3.97
CA ILE A 59 13.29 3.62 3.28
C ILE A 59 13.77 4.04 1.88
N LEU A 60 15.00 4.55 1.77
CA LEU A 60 15.57 4.94 0.47
C LEU A 60 15.69 3.75 -0.48
N LEU A 61 16.12 2.59 0.02
CA LEU A 61 16.24 1.37 -0.79
C LEU A 61 14.87 0.94 -1.34
N VAL A 62 13.83 0.94 -0.50
CA VAL A 62 12.46 0.63 -0.94
C VAL A 62 12.00 1.62 -2.01
N HIS A 63 12.27 2.92 -1.86
CA HIS A 63 11.93 3.92 -2.87
C HIS A 63 12.62 3.66 -4.21
N ILE A 64 13.91 3.29 -4.19
CA ILE A 64 14.66 2.95 -5.40
C ILE A 64 14.05 1.72 -6.08
N VAL A 65 13.70 0.69 -5.30
CA VAL A 65 13.06 -0.53 -5.84
C VAL A 65 11.71 -0.20 -6.47
N LEU A 66 10.87 0.58 -5.78
CA LEU A 66 9.57 1.02 -6.31
C LEU A 66 9.74 1.85 -7.59
N PHE A 67 10.68 2.79 -7.59
CA PHE A 67 10.99 3.60 -8.76
C PHE A 67 11.43 2.74 -9.95
N LEU A 68 12.30 1.74 -9.74
CA LEU A 68 12.72 0.81 -10.78
C LEU A 68 11.55 -0.06 -11.28
N CYS A 69 10.74 -0.61 -10.39
CA CYS A 69 9.55 -1.38 -10.74
C CYS A 69 8.59 -0.57 -11.62
N LEU A 70 8.32 0.69 -11.25
CA LEU A 70 7.48 1.60 -12.02
C LEU A 70 8.14 1.98 -13.36
N ARG A 71 9.45 2.27 -13.35
CA ARG A 71 10.21 2.62 -14.55
C ARG A 71 10.26 1.50 -15.59
N PHE A 72 10.22 0.26 -15.13
CA PHE A 72 10.19 -0.95 -15.96
C PHE A 72 8.79 -1.60 -16.02
N ALA A 73 7.72 -0.90 -15.62
CA ALA A 73 6.37 -1.47 -15.59
C ALA A 73 5.94 -2.07 -16.95
N GLY A 74 6.30 -1.44 -18.07
CA GLY A 74 6.04 -1.99 -19.41
C GLY A 74 6.75 -3.33 -19.69
N ALA A 75 7.95 -3.53 -19.14
CA ALA A 75 8.66 -4.82 -19.22
C ALA A 75 8.07 -5.84 -18.23
N LEU A 76 7.69 -5.39 -17.03
CA LEU A 76 7.05 -6.22 -16.01
C LEU A 76 5.70 -6.79 -16.49
N ILE A 77 4.90 -5.97 -17.19
CA ILE A 77 3.64 -6.40 -17.81
C ILE A 77 3.89 -7.48 -18.87
N LYS A 78 4.96 -7.36 -19.68
CA LYS A 78 5.32 -8.39 -20.67
C LYS A 78 5.76 -9.71 -20.02
N LEU A 79 6.42 -9.64 -18.86
CA LEU A 79 6.87 -10.82 -18.12
C LEU A 79 5.71 -11.55 -17.43
N ILE A 80 4.83 -10.81 -16.73
CA ILE A 80 3.73 -11.37 -15.93
C ILE A 80 2.50 -11.71 -16.79
N LYS A 81 2.32 -11.01 -17.92
CA LYS A 81 1.15 -11.08 -18.82
C LYS A 81 -0.17 -10.69 -18.12
N GLU A 82 -1.20 -10.39 -18.91
CA GLU A 82 -2.48 -9.89 -18.37
C GLU A 82 -3.18 -10.88 -17.41
N SER A 83 -3.07 -12.19 -17.70
CA SER A 83 -3.64 -13.23 -16.82
C SER A 83 -2.95 -13.26 -15.46
N GLY A 84 -1.63 -13.08 -15.42
CA GLY A 84 -0.86 -13.02 -14.19
C GLY A 84 -1.20 -11.77 -13.38
N ILE A 85 -1.39 -10.61 -14.03
CA ILE A 85 -1.79 -9.37 -13.35
C ILE A 85 -3.17 -9.54 -12.70
N THR A 86 -4.12 -10.15 -13.41
CA THR A 86 -5.46 -10.43 -12.86
C THR A 86 -5.39 -11.35 -11.65
N LEU A 87 -4.55 -12.38 -11.69
CA LEU A 87 -4.35 -13.30 -10.57
C LEU A 87 -3.69 -12.59 -9.38
N LEU A 88 -2.63 -11.82 -9.62
CA LEU A 88 -1.95 -11.05 -8.57
C LEU A 88 -2.90 -10.07 -7.88
N ALA A 89 -3.73 -9.36 -8.64
CA ALA A 89 -4.72 -8.44 -8.07
C ALA A 89 -5.71 -9.15 -7.13
N LYS A 90 -6.17 -10.37 -7.51
CA LYS A 90 -7.03 -11.18 -6.65
C LYS A 90 -6.33 -11.62 -5.37
N VAL A 91 -5.07 -12.08 -5.47
CA VAL A 91 -4.30 -12.52 -4.31
C VAL A 91 -4.00 -11.33 -3.39
N ALA A 92 -3.60 -10.18 -3.93
CA ALA A 92 -3.37 -8.96 -3.15
C ALA A 92 -4.64 -8.52 -2.41
N GLY A 93 -5.80 -8.58 -3.08
CA GLY A 93 -7.09 -8.30 -2.45
C GLY A 93 -7.46 -9.30 -1.35
N LEU A 94 -7.22 -10.60 -1.55
CA LEU A 94 -7.45 -11.62 -0.53
C LEU A 94 -6.54 -11.45 0.69
N LEU A 95 -5.25 -11.15 0.46
CA LEU A 95 -4.29 -10.84 1.51
C LEU A 95 -4.68 -9.57 2.27
N LEU A 96 -5.12 -8.52 1.58
CA LEU A 96 -5.60 -7.29 2.20
C LEU A 96 -6.82 -7.56 3.10
N ALA A 97 -7.78 -8.37 2.64
CA ALA A 97 -8.93 -8.79 3.45
C ALA A 97 -8.49 -9.58 4.68
N ALA A 98 -7.52 -10.48 4.54
CA ALA A 98 -6.96 -11.23 5.66
C ALA A 98 -6.28 -10.30 6.69
N ILE A 99 -5.48 -9.34 6.23
CA ILE A 99 -4.84 -8.34 7.09
C ILE A 99 -5.89 -7.48 7.80
N ALA A 100 -6.95 -7.07 7.10
CA ALA A 100 -8.03 -6.29 7.71
C ALA A 100 -8.71 -7.07 8.86
N VAL A 101 -9.03 -8.34 8.65
CA VAL A 101 -9.59 -9.21 9.70
C VAL A 101 -8.61 -9.39 10.86
N GLN A 102 -7.31 -9.54 10.58
CA GLN A 102 -6.28 -9.63 11.63
C GLN A 102 -6.22 -8.36 12.49
N LEU A 103 -6.23 -7.18 11.87
CA LEU A 103 -6.20 -5.90 12.60
C LEU A 103 -7.45 -5.70 13.47
N VAL A 104 -8.63 -6.09 12.97
CA VAL A 104 -9.87 -6.08 13.77
C VAL A 104 -9.77 -7.06 14.95
N ALA A 105 -9.30 -8.29 14.72
CA ALA A 105 -9.15 -9.29 15.76
C ALA A 105 -8.17 -8.84 16.86
N GLU A 106 -7.03 -8.26 16.48
CA GLU A 106 -6.04 -7.71 17.41
C GLU A 106 -6.63 -6.56 18.24
N SER A 107 -7.40 -5.68 17.59
CA SER A 107 -8.06 -4.56 18.26
C SER A 107 -9.09 -5.02 19.30
N VAL A 108 -9.92 -6.02 18.96
CA VAL A 108 -10.91 -6.58 19.90
C VAL A 108 -10.23 -7.28 21.07
N ARG A 109 -9.17 -8.06 20.82
CA ARG A 109 -8.39 -8.71 21.87
C ARG A 109 -7.75 -7.69 22.82
N GLY A 110 -7.15 -6.64 22.26
CA GLY A 110 -6.58 -5.55 23.04
C GLY A 110 -7.61 -4.82 23.90
N PHE A 111 -8.82 -4.60 23.37
CA PHE A 111 -9.92 -3.97 24.11
C PHE A 111 -10.40 -4.81 25.30
N ILE A 112 -10.55 -6.14 25.11
CA ILE A 112 -11.00 -7.04 26.18
C ILE A 112 -9.90 -7.24 27.23
N ALA A 113 -8.63 -7.30 26.84
CA ALA A 113 -7.52 -7.52 27.78
C ALA A 113 -7.13 -6.27 28.58
N GLY A 114 -7.40 -5.07 28.05
CA GLY A 114 -7.14 -3.79 28.70
C GLY A 114 -8.34 -3.16 29.42
N GLY A 115 -9.53 -3.76 29.29
CA GLY A 115 -10.77 -3.38 29.97
C GLY A 115 -10.98 -4.10 31.30
#